data_AF-A0A109DCE0-F1
#
_entry.id   AF-A0A109DCE0-F1
#
_cell.length_a   1.000
_cell.length_b   1.000
_cell.length_c   1.000
_cell.angle_alpha   90.00
_cell.angle_beta   90.00
_cell.angle_gamma   90.00
#
_symmetry.space_group_name_H-M   'P 1'
#
loop_
_entity.id
_entity.type
_entity.pdbx_description
1 polymer ?
#
loop_
_entity_poly.entity_id
_entity_poly.type
_entity_poly.pdbx_seq_one_letter_code
_entity_poly.pdbx_strand_id
1 'polypeptide(L)'
;MKKKNVAIYEKFKNEPDLLYSHLMELNTGVIAIIMTIIVLEIQPPTNLVHYADFLHDIGIFFITFLIVGKFWYDLHNSYAYHIYRPGKSIAIVDLLLLGTLSLMPVMAKWVMLTPSSISIANYGVVFLVANLLLAILQILGFRDTFEIDSKTTIRITILRTGVAIVFNLILIALFFVSPYLSMILYLGFPIVSFIVSMGPKPGPRPENDKNK
;
A
#
# COMPACT_ATOMS: atom_id res chain seq x y z
N MET A 1 15.65 10.36 43.29
CA MET A 1 15.74 11.16 42.03
C MET A 1 16.53 10.47 40.90
N LYS A 2 17.74 9.95 41.12
CA LYS A 2 18.57 9.30 40.07
C LYS A 2 17.86 8.19 39.26
N LYS A 3 17.18 7.24 39.90
CA LYS A 3 16.47 6.13 39.20
C LYS A 3 15.35 6.60 38.25
N LYS A 4 14.61 7.66 38.61
CA LYS A 4 13.54 8.22 37.78
C LYS A 4 14.10 8.89 36.51
N ASN A 5 15.24 9.56 36.63
CA ASN A 5 15.91 10.20 35.50
C ASN A 5 16.55 9.19 34.55
N VAL A 6 17.06 8.07 35.06
CA VAL A 6 17.58 6.95 34.24
C VAL A 6 16.45 6.28 33.45
N ALA A 7 15.31 6.00 34.08
CA ALA A 7 14.15 5.42 33.40
C ALA A 7 13.58 6.34 32.31
N ILE A 8 13.56 7.66 32.55
CA ILE A 8 13.14 8.64 31.56
C ILE A 8 14.12 8.65 30.37
N TYR A 9 15.43 8.62 30.62
CA TYR A 9 16.46 8.60 29.59
C TYR A 9 16.41 7.32 28.72
N GLU A 10 16.22 6.15 29.34
CA GLU A 10 16.04 4.89 28.61
C GLU A 10 14.78 4.89 27.74
N LYS A 11 13.69 5.51 28.22
CA LYS A 11 12.46 5.64 27.44
C LYS A 11 12.67 6.51 26.19
N PHE A 12 13.36 7.66 26.32
CA PHE A 12 13.69 8.51 25.16
C PHE A 12 14.66 7.84 24.19
N LYS A 13 15.61 7.05 24.69
CA LYS A 13 16.54 6.29 23.85
C LYS A 13 15.82 5.23 23.01
N ASN A 14 14.78 4.61 23.54
CA ASN A 14 14.02 3.55 22.89
C ASN A 14 12.76 4.06 22.17
N GLU A 15 12.47 5.37 22.22
CA GLU A 15 11.28 5.97 21.61
C GLU A 15 11.14 5.68 20.10
N PRO A 16 12.22 5.71 19.28
CA PRO A 16 12.12 5.37 17.87
C PRO A 16 11.76 3.90 17.62
N ASP A 17 12.28 2.98 18.44
CA ASP A 17 11.99 1.54 18.32
C ASP A 17 10.54 1.25 18.75
N LEU A 18 10.05 1.96 19.76
CA LEU A 18 8.65 1.89 20.20
C LEU A 18 7.69 2.46 19.16
N LEU A 19 8.05 3.57 18.52
CA LEU A 19 7.24 4.17 17.45
C LEU A 19 7.21 3.25 16.21
N TYR A 20 8.35 2.64 15.87
CA TYR A 20 8.44 1.64 14.82
C TYR A 20 7.46 0.48 15.04
N SER A 21 7.47 -0.15 16.22
CA SER A 21 6.61 -1.29 16.50
C SER A 21 5.13 -0.90 16.46
N HIS A 22 4.77 0.23 17.10
CA HIS A 22 3.38 0.69 17.12
C HIS A 22 2.83 1.05 15.73
N LEU A 23 3.63 1.68 14.86
CA LEU A 23 3.21 1.97 13.49
C LEU A 23 3.01 0.68 12.69
N MET A 24 3.89 -0.30 12.85
CA MET A 24 3.78 -1.59 12.15
C MET A 24 2.54 -2.39 12.59
N GLU A 25 2.23 -2.36 13.90
CA GLU A 25 1.01 -2.95 14.47
C GLU A 25 -0.24 -2.23 13.97
N LEU A 26 -0.25 -0.89 13.98
CA LEU A 26 -1.34 -0.07 13.46
C LEU A 26 -1.58 -0.35 11.97
N ASN A 27 -0.51 -0.38 11.17
CA ASN A 27 -0.56 -0.68 9.74
C ASN A 27 -1.20 -2.04 9.47
N THR A 28 -0.77 -3.07 10.19
CA THR A 28 -1.32 -4.41 10.05
C THR A 28 -2.79 -4.46 10.45
N GLY A 29 -3.16 -3.83 11.57
CA GLY A 29 -4.54 -3.79 12.06
C GLY A 29 -5.49 -3.05 11.11
N VAL A 30 -5.10 -1.86 10.65
CA VAL A 30 -5.92 -1.03 9.75
C VAL A 30 -6.07 -1.70 8.38
N ILE A 31 -5.00 -2.25 7.81
CA ILE A 31 -5.06 -2.92 6.51
C ILE A 31 -5.91 -4.20 6.60
N ALA A 32 -5.83 -4.96 7.69
CA ALA A 32 -6.72 -6.11 7.90
C ALA A 32 -8.20 -5.69 7.92
N ILE A 33 -8.54 -4.60 8.63
CA ILE A 33 -9.90 -4.06 8.63
C ILE A 33 -10.33 -3.65 7.22
N ILE A 34 -9.48 -2.93 6.47
CA ILE A 34 -9.76 -2.54 5.08
C ILE A 34 -10.08 -3.78 4.24
N MET A 35 -9.26 -4.83 4.30
CA MET A 35 -9.50 -6.08 3.57
C MET A 35 -10.86 -6.70 3.91
N THR A 36 -11.25 -6.69 5.19
CA THR A 36 -12.56 -7.20 5.60
C THR A 36 -13.72 -6.33 5.09
N ILE A 37 -13.58 -5.00 5.10
CA ILE A 37 -14.63 -4.09 4.62
C ILE A 37 -14.88 -4.32 3.13
N ILE A 38 -13.84 -4.54 2.31
CA ILE A 38 -14.01 -4.79 0.87
C ILE A 38 -14.88 -6.05 0.64
N VAL A 39 -14.69 -7.13 1.43
CA VAL A 39 -15.53 -8.34 1.33
C VAL A 39 -17.00 -8.00 1.67
N LEU A 40 -17.22 -7.17 2.69
CA LEU A 40 -18.55 -6.78 3.16
C LEU A 40 -19.33 -5.91 2.16
N GLU A 41 -18.66 -5.34 1.16
CA GLU A 41 -19.31 -4.54 0.12
C GLU A 41 -20.04 -5.39 -0.94
N ILE A 42 -19.74 -6.69 -1.04
CA ILE A 42 -20.38 -7.59 -2.01
C ILE A 42 -21.80 -7.90 -1.56
N GLN A 43 -22.79 -7.63 -2.41
CA GLN A 43 -24.18 -7.97 -2.13
C GLN A 43 -24.54 -9.37 -2.64
N PRO A 44 -25.11 -10.26 -1.81
CA PRO A 44 -25.60 -11.54 -2.27
C PRO A 44 -26.71 -11.37 -3.33
N PRO A 45 -26.76 -12.22 -4.37
CA PRO A 45 -27.78 -12.12 -5.40
C PRO A 45 -29.14 -12.50 -4.81
N THR A 46 -30.15 -11.65 -5.04
CA THR A 46 -31.53 -11.91 -4.59
C THR A 46 -32.23 -12.95 -5.47
N ASN A 47 -31.90 -12.99 -6.76
CA ASN A 47 -32.48 -13.89 -7.75
C ASN A 47 -31.41 -14.32 -8.78
N LEU A 48 -31.67 -15.40 -9.52
CA LEU A 48 -30.76 -15.92 -10.55
C LEU A 48 -30.40 -14.89 -11.64
N VAL A 49 -31.30 -13.95 -11.94
CA VAL A 49 -31.07 -12.89 -12.93
C VAL A 49 -29.90 -11.98 -12.52
N HIS A 50 -29.66 -11.80 -11.23
CA HIS A 50 -28.58 -10.95 -10.69
C HIS A 50 -27.28 -11.73 -10.41
N TYR A 51 -27.20 -13.01 -10.77
CA TYR A 51 -26.02 -13.83 -10.48
C TYR A 51 -24.78 -13.38 -11.28
N ALA A 52 -24.97 -12.86 -12.49
CA ALA A 52 -23.88 -12.30 -13.29
C ALA A 52 -23.27 -11.05 -12.63
N ASP A 53 -24.10 -10.15 -12.12
CA ASP A 53 -23.66 -8.95 -11.40
C ASP A 53 -22.91 -9.32 -10.12
N PHE A 54 -23.37 -10.33 -9.39
CA PHE A 54 -22.67 -10.86 -8.22
C PHE A 54 -21.26 -11.40 -8.56
N LEU A 55 -21.10 -12.12 -9.66
CA LEU A 55 -19.78 -12.59 -10.11
C LEU A 55 -18.86 -11.43 -10.51
N HIS A 56 -19.43 -10.39 -11.14
CA HIS A 56 -18.71 -9.16 -11.47
C HIS A 56 -18.18 -8.46 -10.21
N ASP A 57 -19.02 -8.34 -9.18
CA ASP A 57 -18.64 -7.72 -7.90
C ASP A 57 -17.56 -8.52 -7.17
N ILE A 58 -17.62 -9.86 -7.20
CA ILE A 58 -16.54 -10.72 -6.71
C ILE A 58 -15.22 -10.41 -7.44
N GLY A 59 -15.27 -10.17 -8.75
CA GLY A 59 -14.12 -9.74 -9.53
C GLY A 59 -13.50 -8.45 -8.98
N ILE A 60 -14.31 -7.40 -8.81
CA ILE A 60 -13.86 -6.10 -8.28
C ILE A 60 -13.29 -6.25 -6.86
N PHE A 61 -13.92 -7.08 -6.03
CA PHE A 61 -13.43 -7.42 -4.71
C PHE A 61 -12.01 -7.99 -4.78
N PHE A 62 -11.78 -9.04 -5.58
CA PHE A 62 -10.47 -9.70 -5.65
C PHE A 62 -9.37 -8.75 -6.13
N ILE A 63 -9.67 -7.88 -7.11
CA ILE A 63 -8.73 -6.85 -7.56
C ILE A 63 -8.34 -5.94 -6.40
N THR A 64 -9.34 -5.38 -5.72
CA THR A 64 -9.12 -4.39 -4.66
C THR A 64 -8.40 -5.03 -3.47
N PHE A 65 -8.75 -6.28 -3.14
CA PHE A 65 -8.07 -7.07 -2.12
C PHE A 65 -6.58 -7.26 -2.46
N LEU A 66 -6.24 -7.65 -3.69
CA LEU A 66 -4.85 -7.82 -4.13
C LEU A 66 -4.09 -6.49 -4.16
N ILE A 67 -4.75 -5.39 -4.58
CA ILE A 67 -4.16 -4.05 -4.54
C ILE A 67 -3.79 -3.68 -3.11
N VAL A 68 -4.73 -3.80 -2.16
CA VAL A 68 -4.47 -3.49 -0.74
C VAL A 68 -3.41 -4.43 -0.15
N GLY A 69 -3.45 -5.72 -0.49
CA GLY A 69 -2.43 -6.69 -0.10
C GLY A 69 -1.03 -6.35 -0.64
N LYS A 70 -0.94 -5.84 -1.87
CA LYS A 70 0.32 -5.31 -2.43
C LYS A 70 0.83 -4.12 -1.62
N PHE A 71 -0.04 -3.17 -1.27
CA PHE A 71 0.35 -2.03 -0.45
C PHE A 71 0.85 -2.46 0.93
N TRP A 72 0.16 -3.41 1.57
CA TRP A 72 0.62 -4.01 2.82
C TRP A 72 2.00 -4.63 2.66
N TYR A 73 2.21 -5.42 1.61
CA TYR A 73 3.50 -6.05 1.35
C TYR A 73 4.60 -5.00 1.15
N ASP A 74 4.41 -4.02 0.27
CA ASP A 74 5.39 -2.96 0.01
C ASP A 74 5.68 -2.12 1.27
N LEU A 75 4.64 -1.81 2.06
CA LEU A 75 4.78 -1.07 3.31
C LEU A 75 5.58 -1.88 4.34
N HIS A 76 5.21 -3.15 4.54
CA HIS A 76 5.95 -4.06 5.42
C HIS A 76 7.42 -4.14 5.05
N ASN A 77 7.74 -4.28 3.76
CA ASN A 77 9.12 -4.28 3.30
C ASN A 77 9.84 -2.94 3.52
N SER A 78 9.12 -1.83 3.39
CA SER A 78 9.70 -0.51 3.65
C SER A 78 10.11 -0.39 5.12
N TYR A 79 9.28 -0.89 6.05
CA TYR A 79 9.60 -0.98 7.47
C TYR A 79 10.75 -1.97 7.75
N ALA A 80 10.70 -3.17 7.18
CA ALA A 80 11.69 -4.22 7.44
C ALA A 80 13.11 -3.88 6.97
N TYR A 81 13.25 -3.17 5.83
CA TYR A 81 14.54 -2.98 5.17
C TYR A 81 15.02 -1.52 5.13
N HIS A 82 14.14 -0.53 5.30
CA HIS A 82 14.49 0.86 5.00
C HIS A 82 14.08 1.87 6.08
N ILE A 83 13.23 1.50 7.04
CA ILE A 83 12.74 2.42 8.08
C ILE A 83 13.03 1.82 9.44
N TYR A 84 14.25 2.04 9.96
CA TYR A 84 14.66 1.49 11.26
C TYR A 84 14.34 2.40 12.44
N ARG A 85 14.26 3.71 12.22
CA ARG A 85 13.97 4.72 13.25
C ARG A 85 13.01 5.76 12.69
N PRO A 86 11.69 5.49 12.68
CA PRO A 86 10.73 6.40 12.10
C PRO A 86 10.73 7.73 12.85
N GLY A 87 10.97 8.82 12.12
CA GLY A 87 10.74 10.18 12.62
C GLY A 87 9.27 10.61 12.47
N LYS A 88 8.96 11.82 12.94
CA LYS A 88 7.63 12.44 12.82
C LYS A 88 7.10 12.47 11.38
N SER A 89 7.97 12.77 10.41
CA SER A 89 7.57 12.85 8.99
C SER A 89 7.12 11.50 8.45
N ILE A 90 7.79 10.41 8.81
CA ILE A 90 7.42 9.05 8.39
C ILE A 90 6.06 8.68 9.00
N ALA A 91 5.86 8.94 10.29
CA ALA A 91 4.57 8.67 10.95
C ALA A 91 3.40 9.44 10.31
N ILE A 92 3.61 10.69 9.90
CA ILE A 92 2.56 11.49 9.22
C ILE A 92 2.24 10.89 7.85
N VAL A 93 3.25 10.58 7.04
CA VAL A 93 3.05 10.02 5.69
C VAL A 93 2.42 8.63 5.77
N ASP A 94 2.81 7.81 6.74
CA ASP A 94 2.24 6.50 7.03
C ASP A 94 0.74 6.61 7.36
N LEU A 95 0.35 7.52 8.26
CA LEU A 95 -1.05 7.78 8.59
C LEU A 95 -1.86 8.31 7.37
N LEU A 96 -1.27 9.18 6.56
CA LEU A 96 -1.90 9.65 5.32
C LEU A 96 -2.08 8.51 4.31
N LEU A 97 -1.12 7.59 4.21
CA LEU A 97 -1.21 6.41 3.37
C LEU A 97 -2.35 5.51 3.86
N LEU A 98 -2.42 5.19 5.15
CA LEU A 98 -3.52 4.42 5.73
C LEU A 98 -4.88 5.09 5.51
N GLY A 99 -4.96 6.40 5.70
CA GLY A 99 -6.17 7.18 5.44
C GLY A 99 -6.57 7.19 3.95
N THR A 100 -5.61 7.08 3.04
CA THR A 100 -5.89 6.95 1.60
C THR A 100 -6.35 5.54 1.27
N LEU A 101 -5.71 4.51 1.84
CA LEU A 101 -6.09 3.11 1.64
C LEU A 101 -7.49 2.80 2.21
N SER A 102 -7.92 3.49 3.26
CA SER A 102 -9.27 3.33 3.81
C SER A 102 -10.38 3.86 2.89
N LEU A 103 -10.04 4.61 1.84
CA LEU A 103 -10.97 5.01 0.77
C LEU A 103 -11.15 3.92 -0.29
N MET A 104 -10.27 2.92 -0.37
CA MET A 104 -10.33 1.85 -1.36
C MET A 104 -11.66 1.06 -1.33
N PRO A 105 -12.24 0.69 -0.16
CA PRO A 105 -13.53 0.02 -0.10
C PRO A 105 -14.66 0.88 -0.67
N VAL A 106 -14.65 2.18 -0.39
CA VAL A 106 -15.65 3.13 -0.91
C VAL A 106 -15.56 3.21 -2.44
N MET A 107 -14.34 3.28 -2.98
CA MET A 107 -14.12 3.30 -4.43
C MET A 107 -14.55 1.97 -5.07
N ALA A 108 -14.23 0.83 -4.45
CA ALA A 108 -14.64 -0.48 -4.94
C ALA A 108 -16.17 -0.60 -4.99
N LYS A 109 -16.87 -0.22 -3.92
CA LYS A 109 -18.34 -0.18 -3.86
C LYS A 109 -18.92 0.72 -4.96
N TRP A 110 -18.31 1.88 -5.20
CA TRP A 110 -18.79 2.79 -6.25
C TRP A 110 -18.67 2.18 -7.66
N VAL A 111 -17.57 1.46 -7.92
CA VAL A 111 -17.41 0.73 -9.19
C VAL A 111 -18.40 -0.44 -9.31
N MET A 112 -18.66 -1.17 -8.22
CA MET A 112 -19.67 -2.25 -8.17
C MET A 112 -21.07 -1.72 -8.49
N LEU A 113 -21.49 -0.63 -7.84
CA LEU A 113 -22.83 -0.05 -8.01
C LEU A 113 -23.03 0.62 -9.38
N THR A 114 -22.00 1.33 -9.85
CA THR A 114 -22.06 2.10 -11.10
C THR A 114 -20.70 2.06 -11.81
N PRO A 115 -20.44 1.07 -12.68
CA PRO A 115 -19.19 0.96 -13.42
C PRO A 115 -19.14 2.01 -14.55
N SER A 116 -18.84 3.26 -14.18
CA SER A 116 -18.80 4.42 -15.06
C SER A 116 -17.37 4.97 -15.17
N SER A 117 -17.10 5.78 -16.19
CA SER A 117 -15.79 6.42 -16.34
C SER A 117 -15.40 7.24 -15.11
N ILE A 118 -16.38 7.85 -14.44
CA ILE A 118 -16.16 8.68 -13.26
C ILE A 118 -15.75 7.83 -12.06
N SER A 119 -16.44 6.71 -11.79
CA SER A 119 -16.11 5.86 -10.64
C SER A 119 -14.74 5.21 -10.81
N ILE A 120 -14.40 4.75 -12.01
CA ILE A 120 -13.10 4.15 -12.32
C ILE A 120 -11.98 5.20 -12.29
N ALA A 121 -12.21 6.40 -12.81
CA ALA A 121 -11.23 7.47 -12.75
C ALA A 121 -10.92 7.87 -11.29
N ASN A 122 -11.94 8.01 -10.44
CA ASN A 122 -11.74 8.34 -9.03
C ASN A 122 -11.06 7.20 -8.26
N TYR A 123 -11.40 5.93 -8.56
CA TYR A 123 -10.65 4.78 -8.06
C TYR A 123 -9.16 4.89 -8.42
N GLY A 124 -8.85 5.19 -9.68
CA GLY A 124 -7.50 5.41 -10.17
C GLY A 124 -6.78 6.56 -9.46
N VAL A 125 -7.47 7.66 -9.19
CA VAL A 125 -6.91 8.80 -8.43
C VAL A 125 -6.53 8.39 -7.01
N VAL A 126 -7.41 7.68 -6.27
CA VAL A 126 -7.09 7.19 -4.92
C VAL A 126 -5.90 6.24 -4.95
N PHE A 127 -5.87 5.30 -5.91
CA PHE A 127 -4.75 4.40 -6.12
C PHE A 127 -3.44 5.15 -6.43
N LEU A 128 -3.49 6.20 -7.25
CA LEU A 128 -2.34 7.03 -7.60
C LEU A 128 -1.81 7.78 -6.37
N VAL A 129 -2.69 8.40 -5.59
CA VAL A 129 -2.31 9.10 -4.35
C VAL A 129 -1.67 8.12 -3.36
N ALA A 130 -2.22 6.91 -3.21
CA ALA A 130 -1.63 5.89 -2.36
C ALA A 130 -0.22 5.48 -2.82
N ASN A 131 0.01 5.29 -4.13
CA ASN A 131 1.33 5.00 -4.68
C ASN A 131 2.33 6.15 -4.44
N LEU A 132 1.89 7.40 -4.59
CA LEU A 132 2.72 8.57 -4.31
C LEU A 132 3.12 8.65 -2.84
N LEU A 133 2.17 8.44 -1.92
CA LEU A 133 2.45 8.45 -0.48
C LEU A 133 3.41 7.34 -0.08
N LEU A 134 3.23 6.13 -0.61
CA LEU A 134 4.16 5.02 -0.40
C LEU A 134 5.56 5.33 -0.95
N ALA A 135 5.66 5.95 -2.13
CA ALA A 135 6.95 6.35 -2.70
C ALA A 135 7.65 7.42 -1.86
N ILE A 136 6.90 8.41 -1.35
CA ILE A 136 7.42 9.42 -0.42
C ILE A 136 7.94 8.76 0.85
N LEU A 137 7.16 7.84 1.44
CA LEU A 137 7.54 7.09 2.64
C LEU A 137 8.83 6.29 2.42
N GLN A 138 8.96 5.61 1.29
CA GLN A 138 10.18 4.91 0.90
C GLN A 138 11.38 5.85 0.77
N ILE A 139 11.23 6.97 0.06
CA ILE A 139 12.29 7.99 -0.10
C ILE A 139 12.73 8.56 1.25
N LEU A 140 11.80 8.79 2.17
CA LEU A 140 12.13 9.24 3.53
C LEU A 140 12.91 8.16 4.30
N GLY A 141 12.49 6.89 4.23
CA GLY A 141 13.22 5.78 4.86
C GLY A 141 14.65 5.60 4.34
N PHE A 142 14.83 5.67 3.02
CA PHE A 142 16.16 5.55 2.40
C PHE A 142 17.13 6.65 2.83
N ARG A 143 16.63 7.85 3.13
CA ARG A 143 17.47 8.97 3.58
C ARG A 143 18.03 8.77 4.99
N ASP A 144 17.29 8.06 5.83
CA ASP A 144 17.66 7.81 7.22
C ASP A 144 18.53 6.54 7.38
N THR A 145 18.65 5.72 6.33
CA THR A 145 19.45 4.49 6.31
C THR A 145 20.84 4.75 5.71
N PHE A 146 21.90 4.58 6.52
CA PHE A 146 23.29 5.01 6.26
C PHE A 146 24.09 4.24 5.16
N GLU A 147 23.46 3.53 4.22
CA GLU A 147 24.19 2.71 3.24
C GLU A 147 24.38 3.33 1.84
N ILE A 148 25.50 2.93 1.23
CA ILE A 148 26.18 3.48 0.05
C ILE A 148 25.37 3.35 -1.26
N ASP A 149 24.27 2.58 -1.27
CA ASP A 149 23.45 2.31 -2.47
C ASP A 149 22.06 2.99 -2.48
N SER A 150 21.83 3.98 -1.61
CA SER A 150 20.53 4.69 -1.53
C SER A 150 20.09 5.33 -2.86
N LYS A 151 21.02 5.79 -3.70
CA LYS A 151 20.71 6.44 -4.99
C LYS A 151 20.11 5.47 -6.02
N THR A 152 20.62 4.25 -6.12
CA THR A 152 20.13 3.25 -7.07
C THR A 152 18.73 2.81 -6.67
N THR A 153 18.53 2.52 -5.38
CA THR A 153 17.23 2.08 -4.85
C THR A 153 16.17 3.18 -4.97
N ILE A 154 16.52 4.44 -4.65
CA ILE A 154 15.62 5.59 -4.87
C ILE A 154 15.25 5.71 -6.35
N ARG A 155 16.22 5.56 -7.27
CA ARG A 155 15.94 5.61 -8.72
C ARG A 155 15.00 4.50 -9.17
N ILE A 156 15.19 3.27 -8.67
CA ILE A 156 14.31 2.14 -8.96
C ILE A 156 12.90 2.41 -8.42
N THR A 157 12.77 2.93 -7.19
CA THR A 157 11.48 3.32 -6.62
C THR A 157 10.78 4.38 -7.48
N ILE A 158 11.50 5.45 -7.87
CA ILE A 158 10.94 6.50 -8.72
C ILE A 158 10.49 5.94 -10.07
N LEU A 159 11.30 5.08 -10.70
CA LEU A 159 10.97 4.44 -11.97
C LEU A 159 9.73 3.55 -11.84
N ARG A 160 9.67 2.70 -10.80
CA ARG A 160 8.54 1.80 -10.53
C ARG A 160 7.25 2.59 -10.32
N THR A 161 7.31 3.66 -9.53
CA THR A 161 6.16 4.54 -9.26
C THR A 161 5.76 5.30 -10.53
N GLY A 162 6.72 5.80 -11.32
CA GLY A 162 6.46 6.46 -12.59
C GLY A 162 5.76 5.54 -13.60
N VAL A 163 6.21 4.30 -13.73
CA VAL A 163 5.57 3.27 -14.56
C VAL A 163 4.14 3.01 -14.08
N ALA A 164 3.92 2.87 -12.77
CA ALA A 164 2.58 2.66 -12.23
C ALA A 164 1.63 3.83 -12.52
N ILE A 165 2.11 5.08 -12.42
CA ILE A 165 1.34 6.29 -12.75
C ILE A 165 0.98 6.32 -14.24
N VAL A 166 1.97 6.17 -15.12
CA VAL A 166 1.75 6.19 -16.58
C VAL A 166 0.77 5.10 -16.98
N PHE A 167 0.93 3.90 -16.43
CA PHE A 167 0.03 2.79 -16.69
C PHE A 167 -1.40 3.08 -16.19
N ASN A 168 -1.56 3.66 -15.00
CA ASN A 168 -2.87 4.04 -14.48
C ASN A 168 -3.57 5.08 -15.37
N LEU A 169 -2.84 6.08 -15.85
CA LEU A 169 -3.36 7.08 -16.79
C LEU A 169 -3.78 6.45 -18.12
N ILE A 170 -3.00 5.50 -18.64
CA ILE A 170 -3.34 4.75 -19.86
C ILE A 170 -4.63 3.96 -19.67
N LEU A 171 -4.81 3.30 -18.52
CA LEU A 171 -6.03 2.55 -18.24
C LEU A 171 -7.27 3.45 -18.14
N ILE A 172 -7.14 4.63 -17.51
CA ILE A 172 -8.21 5.62 -17.46
C ILE A 172 -8.58 6.08 -18.88
N ALA A 173 -7.58 6.37 -19.72
CA ALA A 173 -7.81 6.78 -21.11
C ALA A 173 -8.42 5.66 -21.96
N LEU A 174 -7.98 4.42 -21.77
CA LEU A 174 -8.46 3.25 -22.52
C LEU A 174 -9.92 2.94 -22.21
N PHE A 175 -10.42 3.30 -21.02
CA PHE A 175 -11.82 3.07 -20.64
C PHE A 175 -12.80 3.82 -21.56
N PHE A 176 -12.43 5.02 -22.01
CA PHE A 176 -13.24 5.80 -22.95
C PHE A 176 -13.29 5.20 -24.35
N VAL A 177 -12.36 4.29 -24.69
CA VAL A 177 -12.28 3.63 -26.00
C VAL A 177 -12.93 2.24 -25.95
N SER A 178 -12.60 1.45 -24.91
CA SER A 178 -13.14 0.10 -24.72
C SER A 178 -13.26 -0.23 -23.22
N PRO A 179 -14.49 -0.18 -22.67
CA PRO A 179 -14.75 -0.52 -21.27
C PRO A 179 -14.33 -1.96 -20.93
N TYR A 180 -14.63 -2.92 -21.81
CA TYR A 180 -14.32 -4.34 -21.60
C TYR A 180 -12.82 -4.61 -21.54
N LEU A 181 -12.03 -4.04 -22.47
CA LEU A 181 -10.58 -4.24 -22.49
C LEU A 181 -9.90 -3.60 -21.28
N SER A 182 -10.39 -2.42 -20.88
CA SER A 182 -9.89 -1.69 -19.71
C SER A 182 -10.15 -2.45 -18.43
N MET A 183 -11.35 -3.05 -18.29
CA MET A 183 -11.69 -3.86 -17.13
C MET A 183 -10.77 -5.07 -16.99
N ILE A 184 -10.48 -5.79 -18.08
CA ILE A 184 -9.56 -6.95 -18.08
C ILE A 184 -8.13 -6.52 -17.71
N LEU A 185 -7.65 -5.41 -18.24
CA LEU A 185 -6.30 -4.92 -17.93
C LEU A 185 -6.20 -4.40 -16.49
N TYR A 186 -7.25 -3.76 -15.98
CA TYR A 186 -7.33 -3.34 -14.57
C TYR A 186 -7.38 -4.55 -13.63
N LEU A 187 -8.02 -5.65 -14.05
CA LEU A 187 -8.05 -6.94 -13.36
C LEU A 187 -6.68 -7.62 -13.32
N GLY A 188 -6.02 -7.71 -14.47
CA GLY A 188 -4.78 -8.47 -14.62
C GLY A 188 -3.53 -7.77 -14.07
N PHE A 189 -3.48 -6.44 -14.15
CA PHE A 189 -2.27 -5.70 -13.79
C PHE A 189 -1.88 -5.80 -12.31
N PRO A 190 -2.80 -5.66 -11.33
CA PRO A 190 -2.46 -5.82 -9.92
C PRO A 190 -1.90 -7.21 -9.62
N ILE A 191 -2.40 -8.25 -10.29
CA ILE A 191 -1.92 -9.64 -10.15
C ILE A 191 -0.46 -9.72 -10.63
N VAL A 192 -0.17 -9.25 -11.85
CA VAL A 192 1.18 -9.27 -12.41
C VAL A 192 2.13 -8.41 -11.56
N SER A 193 1.69 -7.22 -11.17
CA SER A 193 2.47 -6.30 -10.34
C SER A 193 2.78 -6.88 -8.97
N PHE A 194 1.84 -7.60 -8.37
CA PHE A 194 2.02 -8.29 -7.10
C PHE A 194 3.06 -9.41 -7.21
N ILE A 195 2.97 -10.24 -8.25
CA ILE A 195 3.94 -11.31 -8.53
C ILE A 195 5.36 -10.73 -8.73
N VAL A 196 5.49 -9.67 -9.52
CA VAL A 196 6.79 -9.01 -9.77
C VAL A 196 7.35 -8.40 -8.49
N SER A 197 6.49 -7.84 -7.65
CA SER A 197 6.89 -7.19 -6.39
C SER A 197 7.39 -8.21 -5.33
N MET A 198 6.95 -9.46 -5.40
CA MET A 198 7.42 -10.59 -4.59
C MET A 198 8.73 -11.24 -5.08
N GLY A 199 9.38 -10.68 -6.10
CA GLY A 199 10.67 -11.18 -6.59
C GLY A 199 11.78 -11.22 -5.52
N PRO A 200 12.89 -11.96 -5.77
CA PRO A 200 13.93 -12.21 -4.77
C PRO A 200 14.53 -10.91 -4.21
N LYS A 201 14.68 -10.84 -2.87
CA LYS A 201 15.22 -9.67 -2.16
C LYS A 201 16.61 -9.94 -1.59
N PRO A 202 17.44 -8.88 -1.44
CA PRO A 202 18.78 -9.00 -0.86
C PRO A 202 18.73 -9.58 0.56
N GLY A 203 19.84 -10.24 0.92
CA GLY A 203 19.98 -11.15 2.06
C GLY A 203 19.72 -10.55 3.45
N PRO A 204 19.79 -11.39 4.50
CA PRO A 204 19.31 -11.05 5.84
C PRO A 204 20.00 -9.82 6.42
N ARG A 205 19.29 -9.19 7.38
CA ARG A 205 19.78 -8.14 8.28
C ARG A 205 21.24 -8.41 8.67
N PRO A 206 22.19 -7.47 8.49
CA PRO A 206 23.47 -7.58 9.15
C PRO A 206 23.20 -7.64 10.64
N GLU A 207 23.45 -8.80 11.23
CA GLU A 207 23.41 -8.97 12.67
C GLU A 207 24.45 -8.00 13.22
N ASN A 208 24.01 -6.99 13.96
CA ASN A 208 24.93 -6.12 14.69
C ASN A 208 25.83 -7.05 15.48
N ASP A 209 27.12 -7.03 15.14
CA ASP A 209 28.20 -7.74 15.79
C ASP A 209 28.14 -7.37 17.29
N LYS A 210 27.42 -8.18 18.07
CA LYS A 210 27.29 -8.01 19.52
C LYS A 210 28.57 -8.41 20.26
N ASN A 211 29.66 -8.66 19.52
CA ASN A 211 30.95 -9.09 20.03
C ASN A 211 32.11 -8.31 19.41
N LYS A 212 32.10 -6.98 19.50
CA LYS A 212 33.34 -6.16 19.52
C LYS A 212 33.25 -5.00 20.49
#